data_AF-A0A7Y2GCI8-F1
#
_entry.id   AF-A0A7Y2GCI8-F1
#
_cell.length_a   1.000
_cell.length_b   1.000
_cell.length_c   1.000
_cell.angle_alpha   90.00
_cell.angle_beta   90.00
_cell.angle_gamma   90.00
#
_symmetry.space_group_name_H-M   'P 1'
#
loop_
_entity.id
_entity.type
_entity.pdbx_description
1 polymer ?
#
loop_
_entity_poly.entity_id
_entity_poly.type
_entity_poly.pdbx_seq_one_letter_code
_entity_poly.pdbx_strand_id
1 'polypeptide(L)'
;MLQSPSFASGWSDWSIPTSRSPDPPGGFALPPHVYVPGQTSRHPEDLFDAIKDSVTKEIAPEALDQTVAWKAGLAYLDAGYFWECHEVLEAVWMRAPEGSPEREMVQAVIQLANARLKLLMERPKATVRLCEMVEVHLARCPGEGAILGLRAEQVAAKVGRTKVQALERINAL
;
A
#
# COMPACT_ATOMS: atom_id res chain seq x y z
N MET A 1 6.10 8.23 -34.11
CA MET A 1 5.63 9.47 -33.44
C MET A 1 4.21 9.23 -32.97
N LEU A 2 4.02 8.88 -31.70
CA LEU A 2 2.69 8.82 -31.07
C LEU A 2 2.71 9.88 -29.98
N GLN A 3 1.79 10.84 -30.07
CA GLN A 3 1.68 11.95 -29.13
C GLN A 3 1.19 11.45 -27.77
N SER A 4 1.92 11.80 -26.71
CA SER A 4 1.47 11.61 -25.32
C SER A 4 0.33 12.58 -25.02
N PRO A 5 -0.70 12.18 -24.24
CA PRO A 5 -1.72 13.11 -23.79
C PRO A 5 -1.14 14.10 -22.77
N SER A 6 -1.49 15.37 -22.93
CA SER A 6 -1.14 16.45 -22.00
C SER A 6 -2.03 16.37 -20.76
N PHE A 7 -1.46 16.02 -19.61
CA PHE A 7 -2.14 16.11 -18.32
C PHE A 7 -1.94 17.51 -17.71
N ALA A 8 -3.02 18.11 -17.23
CA ALA A 8 -3.02 19.42 -16.59
C ALA A 8 -2.09 19.42 -15.36
N SER A 9 -1.25 20.45 -15.30
CA SER A 9 -0.23 20.71 -14.29
C SER A 9 -0.81 20.83 -12.88
N GLY A 10 -0.44 19.90 -12.01
CA GLY A 10 -0.81 19.88 -10.59
C GLY A 10 -0.30 18.64 -9.82
N TRP A 11 0.81 18.06 -10.25
CA TRP A 11 1.31 16.76 -9.78
C TRP A 11 2.76 16.93 -9.29
N SER A 12 2.97 17.26 -8.01
CA SER A 12 4.33 17.46 -7.48
C SER A 12 4.77 16.48 -6.40
N ASP A 13 3.92 15.56 -5.92
CA ASP A 13 4.30 14.62 -4.84
C ASP A 13 4.18 13.12 -5.17
N TRP A 14 3.61 12.75 -6.34
CA TRP A 14 3.54 11.35 -6.75
C TRP A 14 3.52 11.21 -8.28
N SER A 15 4.70 11.19 -8.91
CA SER A 15 4.81 10.94 -10.34
C SER A 15 4.72 9.43 -10.62
N ILE A 16 3.78 9.01 -11.48
CA ILE A 16 3.72 7.63 -12.01
C ILE A 16 5.06 7.37 -12.72
N PRO A 17 5.86 6.37 -12.29
CA PRO A 17 7.12 6.07 -12.96
C PRO A 17 6.83 5.59 -14.37
N THR A 18 7.15 6.42 -15.36
CA THR A 18 7.13 6.03 -16.77
C THR A 18 8.56 5.70 -17.17
N SER A 19 8.79 4.42 -17.45
CA SER A 19 10.04 3.78 -17.88
C SER A 19 11.10 3.50 -16.80
N ARG A 20 11.62 2.27 -16.90
CA ARG A 20 12.63 1.60 -16.07
C ARG A 20 13.70 2.57 -15.53
N SER A 21 13.61 2.86 -14.24
CA SER A 21 14.54 3.70 -13.47
C SER A 21 14.90 2.98 -12.16
N PRO A 22 16.06 3.32 -11.53
CA PRO A 22 16.90 2.39 -10.78
C PRO A 22 16.24 1.92 -9.48
N ASP A 23 16.76 0.81 -8.94
CA ASP A 23 16.20 0.09 -7.79
C ASP A 23 15.59 1.05 -6.75
N PRO A 24 14.30 0.91 -6.42
CA PRO A 24 13.65 1.77 -5.45
C PRO A 24 14.31 1.63 -4.07
N PRO A 25 14.12 2.61 -3.17
CA PRO A 25 14.59 2.50 -1.79
C PRO A 25 14.09 1.18 -1.17
N GLY A 26 15.02 0.27 -0.89
CA GLY A 26 14.73 -1.08 -0.38
C GLY A 26 15.21 -2.25 -1.24
N GLY A 27 15.65 -2.01 -2.49
CA GLY A 27 16.30 -3.04 -3.32
C GLY A 27 15.36 -4.11 -3.91
N PHE A 28 14.04 -3.87 -3.93
CA PHE A 28 13.07 -4.76 -4.57
C PHE A 28 12.75 -4.29 -5.98
N ALA A 29 12.71 -5.22 -6.94
CA ALA A 29 12.26 -4.91 -8.30
C ALA A 29 10.80 -4.41 -8.25
N LEU A 30 10.55 -3.27 -8.89
CA LEU A 30 9.19 -2.78 -9.06
C LEU A 30 8.44 -3.66 -10.08
N PRO A 31 7.12 -3.86 -9.89
CA PRO A 31 6.26 -4.46 -10.89
C PRO A 31 6.35 -3.67 -12.21
N PRO A 32 6.05 -4.28 -13.37
CA PRO A 32 6.24 -3.65 -14.68
C PRO A 32 5.38 -2.40 -14.90
N HIS A 33 4.25 -2.29 -14.19
CA HIS A 33 3.35 -1.14 -14.19
C HIS A 33 2.48 -1.14 -12.93
N VAL A 34 1.88 0.01 -12.61
CA VAL A 34 0.88 0.12 -11.55
C VAL A 34 -0.46 -0.40 -12.07
N TYR A 35 -1.10 -1.29 -11.32
CA TYR A 35 -2.43 -1.78 -11.65
C TYR A 35 -3.53 -0.87 -11.08
N VAL A 36 -4.36 -0.36 -11.99
CA VAL A 36 -5.57 0.40 -11.69
C VAL A 36 -6.76 -0.28 -12.39
N PRO A 37 -7.74 -0.82 -11.62
CA PRO A 37 -8.88 -1.54 -12.18
C PRO A 37 -9.64 -0.72 -13.24
N GLY A 38 -9.81 -1.32 -14.42
CA GLY A 38 -10.50 -0.71 -15.56
C GLY A 38 -9.66 0.29 -16.35
N GLN A 39 -8.38 0.51 -16.00
CA GLN A 39 -7.49 1.43 -16.72
C GLN A 39 -6.24 0.72 -17.26
N THR A 40 -5.65 -0.18 -16.47
CA THR A 40 -4.43 -0.92 -16.87
C THR A 40 -4.69 -2.41 -16.90
N SER A 41 -3.94 -3.13 -17.73
CA SER A 41 -3.98 -4.60 -17.78
C SER A 41 -3.58 -5.21 -16.43
N ARG A 42 -4.26 -6.30 -16.05
CA ARG A 42 -3.88 -7.06 -14.86
C ARG A 42 -2.49 -7.71 -15.07
N HIS A 43 -1.73 -7.81 -13.99
CA HIS A 43 -0.51 -8.59 -13.95
C HIS A 43 -0.80 -10.08 -14.19
N PRO A 44 0.17 -10.87 -14.68
CA PRO A 44 0.11 -12.33 -14.64
C PRO A 44 -0.18 -12.83 -13.21
N GLU A 45 -0.95 -13.91 -13.08
CA GLU A 45 -1.40 -14.41 -11.77
C GLU A 45 -0.24 -14.84 -10.86
N ASP A 46 0.84 -15.33 -11.46
CA ASP A 46 2.04 -15.88 -10.81
C ASP A 46 3.12 -14.83 -10.51
N LEU A 47 2.95 -13.57 -10.95
CA LEU A 47 3.98 -12.54 -10.87
C LEU A 47 4.51 -12.34 -9.44
N PHE A 48 3.66 -12.53 -8.44
CA PHE A 48 3.99 -12.29 -7.02
C PHE A 48 4.22 -13.57 -6.21
N ASP A 49 4.20 -14.75 -6.83
CA ASP A 49 4.23 -16.02 -6.09
C ASP A 49 5.52 -16.17 -5.28
N ALA A 50 6.68 -15.93 -5.88
CA ALA A 50 7.95 -15.98 -5.16
C ALA A 50 8.04 -14.98 -3.98
N ILE A 51 7.35 -13.83 -4.08
CA ILE A 51 7.29 -12.84 -2.99
C ILE A 51 6.38 -13.36 -1.87
N LYS A 52 5.18 -13.84 -2.21
CA LYS A 52 4.21 -14.39 -1.25
C LYS A 52 4.73 -15.65 -0.56
N ASP A 53 5.43 -16.51 -1.29
CA ASP A 53 6.04 -17.76 -0.78
C ASP A 53 7.16 -17.51 0.25
N SER A 54 7.65 -16.27 0.37
CA SER A 54 8.57 -15.90 1.46
C SER A 54 7.91 -15.93 2.85
N VAL A 55 6.57 -15.97 2.92
CA VAL A 55 5.81 -16.03 4.17
C VAL A 55 5.53 -17.49 4.52
N THR A 56 6.49 -18.14 5.17
CA THR A 56 6.37 -19.56 5.52
C THR A 56 5.72 -19.78 6.89
N LYS A 57 5.33 -21.03 7.19
CA LYS A 57 4.68 -21.38 8.47
C LYS A 57 5.66 -21.30 9.64
N GLU A 58 6.95 -21.46 9.38
CA GLU A 58 8.04 -21.47 10.35
C GLU A 58 8.38 -20.07 10.89
N ILE A 59 8.00 -19.02 10.16
CA ILE A 59 8.22 -17.63 10.57
C ILE A 59 7.26 -17.29 11.71
N ALA A 60 7.81 -16.85 12.84
CA ALA A 60 7.03 -16.35 13.96
C ALA A 60 6.29 -15.04 13.58
N PRO A 61 5.08 -14.79 14.11
CA PRO A 61 4.31 -13.59 13.79
C PRO A 61 5.10 -12.29 13.96
N GLU A 62 5.87 -12.16 15.03
CA GLU A 62 6.64 -10.97 15.38
C GLU A 62 7.81 -10.73 14.41
N ALA A 63 8.22 -11.77 13.66
CA ALA A 63 9.28 -11.73 12.67
C ALA A 63 8.75 -11.63 11.23
N LEU A 64 7.44 -11.43 11.03
CA LEU A 64 6.85 -11.27 9.70
C LEU A 64 7.42 -10.07 8.94
N ASP A 65 7.97 -9.10 9.66
CA ASP A 65 8.66 -7.95 9.08
C ASP A 65 9.96 -8.31 8.34
N GLN A 66 10.49 -9.50 8.58
CA GLN A 66 11.68 -10.01 7.89
C GLN A 66 11.38 -10.61 6.53
N THR A 67 10.11 -10.94 6.25
CA THR A 67 9.68 -11.54 4.98
C THR A 67 9.93 -10.60 3.80
N VAL A 68 10.14 -11.19 2.62
CA VAL A 68 10.24 -10.43 1.37
C VAL A 68 8.90 -9.75 1.08
N ALA A 69 7.78 -10.44 1.34
CA ALA A 69 6.43 -9.89 1.15
C ALA A 69 6.19 -8.60 1.93
N TRP A 70 6.52 -8.55 3.22
CA TRP A 70 6.36 -7.34 4.03
C TRP A 70 7.19 -6.18 3.48
N LYS A 71 8.49 -6.41 3.26
CA LYS A 71 9.42 -5.39 2.81
C LYS A 71 9.06 -4.87 1.40
N ALA A 72 8.71 -5.77 0.48
CA ALA A 72 8.25 -5.40 -0.86
C ALA A 72 6.93 -4.62 -0.81
N GLY A 73 5.96 -5.05 0.02
CA GLY A 73 4.69 -4.35 0.17
C GLY A 73 4.86 -2.90 0.67
N LEU A 74 5.74 -2.67 1.64
CA LEU A 74 6.07 -1.31 2.09
C LEU A 74 6.75 -0.48 0.99
N ALA A 75 7.69 -1.08 0.26
CA ALA A 75 8.33 -0.43 -0.89
C ALA A 75 7.29 -0.08 -1.98
N TYR A 76 6.34 -0.96 -2.25
CA TYR A 76 5.27 -0.74 -3.23
C TYR A 76 4.29 0.35 -2.78
N LEU A 77 3.94 0.40 -1.49
CA LEU A 77 3.12 1.48 -0.94
C LEU A 77 3.78 2.85 -1.11
N ASP A 78 5.07 2.92 -0.81
CA ASP A 78 5.87 4.14 -0.94
C ASP A 78 6.23 4.44 -2.41
N ALA A 79 6.13 3.45 -3.30
CA ALA A 79 6.30 3.57 -4.75
C ALA A 79 4.98 3.70 -5.53
N GLY A 80 3.83 3.85 -4.87
CA GLY A 80 2.54 4.09 -5.53
C GLY A 80 1.90 2.88 -6.20
N TYR A 81 2.47 1.70 -6.03
CA TYR A 81 1.97 0.42 -6.51
C TYR A 81 0.97 -0.12 -5.47
N PHE A 82 -0.14 0.60 -5.31
CA PHE A 82 -1.06 0.38 -4.19
C PHE A 82 -1.80 -0.95 -4.28
N TRP A 83 -2.14 -1.39 -5.49
CA TRP A 83 -2.79 -2.69 -5.66
C TRP A 83 -1.79 -3.82 -5.41
N GLU A 84 -0.57 -3.70 -5.91
CA GLU A 84 0.49 -4.70 -5.73
C GLU A 84 0.92 -4.80 -4.27
N CYS A 85 0.97 -3.68 -3.55
CA CYS A 85 1.14 -3.67 -2.10
C CYS A 85 0.06 -4.53 -1.41
N HIS A 86 -1.21 -4.36 -1.77
CA HIS A 86 -2.28 -5.18 -1.22
C HIS A 86 -2.05 -6.67 -1.53
N GLU A 87 -1.79 -7.03 -2.78
CA GLU A 87 -1.64 -8.43 -3.19
C GLU A 87 -0.51 -9.14 -2.43
N VAL A 88 0.67 -8.51 -2.28
CA VAL A 88 1.80 -9.16 -1.60
C VAL A 88 1.59 -9.23 -0.09
N LEU A 89 0.92 -8.24 0.50
CA LEU A 89 0.67 -8.19 1.94
C LEU A 89 -0.46 -9.12 2.40
N GLU A 90 -1.32 -9.60 1.49
CA GLU A 90 -2.35 -10.59 1.82
C GLU A 90 -1.74 -11.85 2.45
N ALA A 91 -0.61 -12.33 1.93
CA ALA A 91 0.10 -13.49 2.49
C ALA A 91 0.57 -13.24 3.94
N VAL A 92 1.09 -12.04 4.22
CA VAL A 92 1.53 -11.62 5.56
C VAL A 92 0.33 -11.54 6.51
N TRP A 93 -0.78 -10.96 6.05
CA TRP A 93 -2.02 -10.85 6.84
C TRP A 93 -2.60 -12.21 7.19
N MET A 94 -2.67 -13.13 6.22
CA MET A 94 -3.16 -14.49 6.43
C MET A 94 -2.32 -15.25 7.45
N ARG A 95 -1.01 -14.98 7.52
CA ARG A 95 -0.09 -15.61 8.47
C ARG A 95 -0.18 -15.03 9.88
N ALA A 96 -0.53 -13.75 10.02
CA ALA A 96 -0.64 -13.08 11.31
C ALA A 96 -1.87 -13.61 12.11
N PRO A 97 -1.72 -13.99 13.40
CA PRO A 97 -2.83 -14.54 14.19
C PRO A 97 -4.02 -13.58 14.32
N GLU A 98 -5.23 -14.12 14.38
CA GLU A 98 -6.43 -13.30 14.63
C GLU A 98 -6.33 -12.57 15.98
N GLY A 99 -6.71 -11.29 15.99
CA GLY A 99 -6.62 -10.43 17.17
C GLY A 99 -5.20 -9.99 17.56
N SER A 100 -4.17 -10.40 16.82
CA SER A 100 -2.79 -9.97 17.10
C SER A 100 -2.52 -8.53 16.63
N PRO A 101 -1.62 -7.80 17.31
CA PRO A 101 -1.09 -6.51 16.86
C PRO A 101 -0.58 -6.54 15.42
N GLU A 102 0.13 -7.61 15.04
CA GLU A 102 0.70 -7.81 13.72
C GLU A 102 -0.40 -7.84 12.66
N ARG A 103 -1.49 -8.58 12.91
CA ARG A 103 -2.62 -8.66 11.97
C ARG A 103 -3.31 -7.32 11.81
N GLU A 104 -3.50 -6.58 12.91
CA GLU A 104 -4.08 -5.24 12.89
C GLU A 104 -3.19 -4.25 12.11
N MET A 105 -1.86 -4.30 12.32
CA MET A 105 -0.91 -3.44 11.58
C MET A 105 -0.87 -3.76 10.08
N VAL A 106 -0.79 -5.04 9.69
CA VAL A 106 -0.78 -5.42 8.26
C VAL A 106 -2.10 -5.00 7.60
N GLN A 107 -3.24 -5.23 8.27
CA GLN A 107 -4.54 -4.83 7.76
C GLN A 107 -4.65 -3.30 7.61
N ALA A 108 -4.09 -2.53 8.54
CA ALA A 108 -4.01 -1.06 8.44
C ALA A 108 -3.23 -0.63 7.18
N VAL A 109 -2.09 -1.26 6.89
CA VAL A 109 -1.27 -0.96 5.70
C VAL A 109 -2.01 -1.33 4.41
N ILE A 110 -2.64 -2.51 4.36
CA ILE A 110 -3.46 -2.96 3.20
C ILE A 110 -4.60 -1.97 2.93
N GLN A 111 -5.33 -1.55 3.97
CA GLN A 111 -6.44 -0.62 3.82
C GLN A 111 -5.97 0.78 3.42
N LEU A 112 -4.80 1.23 3.89
CA LEU A 112 -4.18 2.48 3.45
C LEU A 112 -3.80 2.41 1.96
N ALA A 113 -3.24 1.28 1.50
CA ALA A 113 -2.96 1.06 0.09
C ALA A 113 -4.25 1.13 -0.74
N ASN A 114 -5.30 0.43 -0.32
CA ASN A 114 -6.60 0.49 -0.98
C ASN A 114 -7.20 1.91 -0.98
N ALA A 115 -7.06 2.68 0.11
CA ALA A 115 -7.51 4.07 0.17
C ALA A 115 -6.84 4.92 -0.90
N ARG A 116 -5.51 4.82 -1.03
CA ARG A 116 -4.74 5.57 -2.04
C ARG A 116 -5.04 5.09 -3.45
N LEU A 117 -5.31 3.80 -3.65
CA LEU A 117 -5.82 3.30 -4.93
C LEU A 117 -7.18 3.91 -5.27
N LYS A 118 -8.11 3.99 -4.31
CA LYS A 118 -9.41 4.66 -4.55
C LYS A 118 -9.24 6.14 -4.85
N LEU A 119 -8.28 6.81 -4.25
CA LEU A 119 -7.97 8.19 -4.58
C LEU A 119 -7.45 8.31 -6.01
N LEU A 120 -6.55 7.42 -6.44
CA LEU A 120 -6.08 7.35 -7.83
C LEU A 120 -7.22 7.09 -8.82
N MET A 121 -8.22 6.29 -8.43
CA MET A 121 -9.43 6.01 -9.21
C MET A 121 -10.49 7.13 -9.15
N GLU A 122 -10.18 8.31 -8.61
CA GLU A 122 -11.11 9.43 -8.44
C GLU A 122 -12.34 9.11 -7.59
N ARG A 123 -12.17 8.27 -6.56
CA ARG A 123 -13.21 7.89 -5.60
C ARG A 123 -12.91 8.42 -4.19
N PRO A 124 -12.94 9.75 -3.98
CA PRO A 124 -12.49 10.34 -2.72
C PRO A 124 -13.41 9.99 -1.52
N LYS A 125 -14.72 9.85 -1.73
CA LYS A 125 -15.64 9.40 -0.65
C LYS A 125 -15.35 7.97 -0.18
N ALA A 126 -14.85 7.10 -1.07
CA ALA A 126 -14.42 5.75 -0.69
C ALA A 126 -13.07 5.80 0.03
N THR A 127 -12.18 6.69 -0.41
CA THR A 127 -10.89 6.95 0.24
C THR A 127 -11.06 7.35 1.71
N VAL A 128 -11.96 8.29 2.02
CA VAL A 128 -12.21 8.73 3.40
C VAL A 128 -12.67 7.57 4.29
N ARG A 129 -13.63 6.77 3.82
CA ARG A 129 -14.12 5.58 4.56
C ARG A 129 -13.03 4.56 4.84
N LEU A 130 -12.16 4.30 3.85
CA LEU A 130 -11.04 3.38 4.03
C LEU A 130 -10.02 3.93 5.04
N CYS A 131 -9.74 5.23 4.99
CA CYS A 131 -8.88 5.87 5.99
C CYS A 131 -9.46 5.78 7.41
N GLU A 132 -10.78 5.86 7.60
CA GLU A 132 -11.43 5.62 8.90
C GLU A 132 -11.25 4.16 9.37
N MET A 133 -11.34 3.19 8.47
CA MET A 133 -11.05 1.78 8.78
C MET A 133 -9.59 1.59 9.22
N VAL A 134 -8.64 2.25 8.55
CA VAL A 134 -7.23 2.22 8.95
C VAL A 134 -7.07 2.73 10.38
N GLU A 135 -7.70 3.85 10.74
CA GLU A 135 -7.63 4.40 12.10
C GLU A 135 -8.20 3.43 13.16
N VAL A 136 -9.26 2.70 12.84
CA VAL A 136 -9.81 1.66 13.74
C VAL A 136 -8.79 0.54 13.99
N HIS A 137 -8.07 0.09 12.96
CA HIS A 137 -7.01 -0.91 13.10
C HIS A 137 -5.83 -0.38 13.92
N LEU A 138 -5.40 0.87 13.67
CA LEU A 138 -4.33 1.50 14.43
C LEU A 138 -4.67 1.68 15.91
N ALA A 139 -5.94 1.94 16.24
CA ALA A 139 -6.38 2.05 17.63
C ALA A 139 -6.33 0.72 18.42
N ARG A 140 -6.24 -0.42 17.72
CA ARG A 140 -6.10 -1.76 18.32
C ARG A 140 -4.65 -2.21 18.45
N CYS A 141 -3.73 -1.47 17.85
CA CYS A 141 -2.31 -1.70 18.04
C CYS A 141 -1.92 -1.24 19.47
N PRO A 142 -1.17 -2.04 20.24
CA PRO A 142 -0.59 -1.62 21.52
C PRO A 142 0.30 -0.39 21.34
N GLY A 143 0.53 0.36 22.43
CA GLY A 143 1.15 1.70 22.49
C GLY A 143 2.55 1.87 21.88
N GLU A 144 3.47 2.56 22.56
CA GLU A 144 4.67 3.21 21.98
C GLU A 144 5.68 2.31 21.18
N GLY A 145 5.46 1.00 21.11
CA GLY A 145 6.32 0.05 20.40
C GLY A 145 6.10 0.02 18.88
N ALA A 146 7.13 -0.41 18.15
CA ALA A 146 6.99 -0.75 16.74
C ALA A 146 6.36 -2.15 16.59
N ILE A 147 5.41 -2.28 15.67
CA ILE A 147 4.79 -3.55 15.26
C ILE A 147 5.19 -3.77 13.82
N LEU A 148 5.88 -4.89 13.57
CA LEU A 148 6.46 -5.20 12.26
C LEU A 148 7.34 -4.06 11.70
N GLY A 149 8.12 -3.42 12.58
CA GLY A 149 9.00 -2.31 12.23
C GLY A 149 8.30 -0.97 11.98
N LEU A 150 6.97 -0.87 12.15
CA LEU A 150 6.20 0.36 11.99
C LEU A 150 5.58 0.81 13.32
N ARG A 151 5.57 2.11 13.56
CA ARG A 151 4.79 2.69 14.65
C ARG A 151 3.44 3.19 14.14
N ALA A 152 2.39 3.06 14.95
CA ALA A 152 1.03 3.40 14.55
C ALA A 152 0.90 4.86 14.10
N GLU A 153 1.61 5.79 14.73
CA GLU A 153 1.61 7.21 14.38
C GLU A 153 2.25 7.50 13.01
N GLN A 154 3.19 6.67 12.55
CA GLN A 154 3.78 6.83 11.21
C GLN A 154 2.74 6.51 10.14
N VAL A 155 1.94 5.46 10.37
CA VAL A 155 0.83 5.10 9.49
C VAL A 155 -0.29 6.14 9.59
N ALA A 156 -0.64 6.60 10.79
CA ALA A 156 -1.64 7.64 11.00
C ALA A 156 -1.28 8.96 10.26
N ALA A 157 0.00 9.34 10.26
CA ALA A 157 0.44 10.51 9.49
C ALA A 157 0.24 10.33 7.97
N LYS A 158 0.47 9.12 7.44
CA LYS A 158 0.18 8.79 6.03
C LYS A 158 -1.34 8.83 5.74
N VAL A 159 -2.16 8.38 6.70
CA VAL A 159 -3.64 8.44 6.62
C VAL A 159 -4.12 9.90 6.57
N GLY A 160 -3.62 10.76 7.47
CA GLY A 160 -3.98 12.17 7.53
C GLY A 160 -3.75 12.89 6.18
N ARG A 161 -2.57 12.69 5.58
CA ARG A 161 -2.27 13.24 4.24
C ARG A 161 -3.24 12.73 3.17
N THR A 162 -3.55 11.44 3.20
CA THR A 162 -4.47 10.81 2.23
C THR A 162 -5.90 11.35 2.40
N LYS A 163 -6.37 11.54 3.64
CA LYS A 163 -7.68 12.14 3.94
C LYS A 163 -7.79 13.58 3.46
N VAL A 164 -6.77 14.41 3.70
CA VAL A 164 -6.75 15.81 3.23
C VAL A 164 -6.94 15.88 1.72
N GLN A 165 -6.15 15.12 0.95
CA GLN A 165 -6.27 15.07 -0.50
C GLN A 165 -7.65 14.60 -0.97
N ALA A 166 -8.24 13.61 -0.28
CA ALA A 166 -9.58 13.14 -0.62
C ALA A 166 -10.65 14.21 -0.35
N LEU A 167 -10.56 14.94 0.76
CA LEU A 167 -11.50 16.00 1.11
C LEU A 167 -11.40 17.20 0.15
N GLU A 168 -10.19 17.58 -0.24
CA GLU A 168 -9.98 18.61 -1.26
C GLU A 168 -10.68 18.25 -2.58
N ARG A 169 -10.54 16.99 -3.03
CA ARG A 169 -11.24 16.51 -4.24
C ARG A 169 -12.75 16.49 -4.09
N ILE A 170 -13.29 16.23 -2.88
CA ILE A 170 -14.74 16.29 -2.64
C ILE A 170 -15.24 17.73 -2.75
N ASN A 171 -14.49 18.69 -2.21
CA ASN A 171 -14.88 20.10 -2.20
C ASN A 171 -14.70 20.80 -3.55
N ALA A 172 -13.90 20.21 -4.45
CA ALA A 172 -13.68 20.72 -5.81
C ALA A 172 -14.74 20.23 -6.82
N LEU A 173 -15.69 19.38 -6.41
CA LEU A 173 -16.80 18.86 -7.21
C LEU A 173 -18.09 19.63 -6.92
#